data_AF-A0AAV7KFJ2-F1
#
_entry.id   AF-A0AAV7KFJ2-F1
#
_cell.length_a   1.000
_cell.length_b   1.000
_cell.length_c   1.000
_cell.angle_alpha   90.00
_cell.angle_beta   90.00
_cell.angle_gamma   90.00
#
_symmetry.space_group_name_H-M   'P 1'
#
loop_
_entity.id
_entity.type
_entity.pdbx_description
1 polymer ?
#
loop_
_entity_poly.entity_id
_entity_poly.type
_entity_poly.pdbx_seq_one_letter_code
_entity_poly.pdbx_strand_id
1 'polypeptide(L)'
;MAKDRLVVYLLQDLKVSSDNPTIYAILYHTSIHIQNCVHFENSKFLIHFKQLIHEIADSELDIRFLALLINLLRCFTIAQFFLDINTIGVILSRSFHAQLHGATLLKILSTGLNHKDCCRNLKSHHIQILIDHLSGCMDKDLMIELFRIINSVHYPESNTYPFESSFDVKVFLLQNILCYQELEEDLLLELIIFTGIIAINHESAVFFYKEGAVNIFIAILREKQEDDEFVLQIIYIFYLLLYHSATKDSIIYDSQIPSYINELMNDPNMLISSYSNEALNLLFCLDSDYANQIVNERFNWYNFQWLDSIAEQDK
;
A
#
# COMPACT_ATOMS: atom_id res chain seq x y z
N MET A 1 -31.52 -0.01 16.77
CA MET A 1 -32.82 -0.71 16.66
C MET A 1 -33.64 -0.31 15.43
N ALA A 2 -34.04 0.96 15.24
CA ALA A 2 -34.81 1.37 14.06
C ALA A 2 -33.98 1.33 12.76
N LYS A 3 -32.72 1.78 12.83
CA LYS A 3 -31.74 1.71 11.73
C LYS A 3 -31.49 0.27 11.28
N ASP A 4 -31.24 -0.63 12.22
CA ASP A 4 -30.94 -2.06 11.93
C ASP A 4 -32.13 -2.76 11.26
N ARG A 5 -33.36 -2.44 11.70
CA ARG A 5 -34.60 -2.95 11.07
C ARG A 5 -34.78 -2.44 9.64
N LEU A 6 -34.43 -1.18 9.38
CA LEU A 6 -34.49 -0.60 8.04
C LEU A 6 -33.50 -1.29 7.08
N VAL A 7 -32.27 -1.53 7.51
CA VAL A 7 -31.26 -2.22 6.68
C VAL A 7 -31.74 -3.63 6.33
N VAL A 8 -32.21 -4.40 7.31
CA VAL A 8 -32.74 -5.75 7.08
C VAL A 8 -33.95 -5.73 6.13
N TYR A 9 -34.85 -4.75 6.29
CA TYR A 9 -36.00 -4.58 5.40
C TYR A 9 -35.56 -4.31 3.95
N LEU A 10 -34.65 -3.34 3.75
CA LEU A 10 -34.15 -2.99 2.42
C LEU A 10 -33.43 -4.17 1.75
N LEU A 11 -32.64 -4.94 2.51
CA LEU A 11 -31.96 -6.14 2.01
C LEU A 11 -32.93 -7.26 1.58
N GLN A 12 -34.13 -7.31 2.18
CA GLN A 12 -35.19 -8.26 1.78
C GLN A 12 -35.97 -7.77 0.55
N ASP A 13 -36.15 -6.45 0.42
CA ASP A 13 -36.87 -5.79 -0.68
C ASP A 13 -36.05 -5.73 -1.97
N LEU A 14 -34.73 -5.94 -1.89
CA LEU A 14 -33.81 -6.09 -3.03
C LEU A 14 -34.03 -7.36 -3.86
N LYS A 15 -35.14 -8.08 -3.63
CA LYS A 15 -35.69 -8.95 -4.65
C LYS A 15 -36.15 -8.07 -5.82
N VAL A 16 -35.35 -8.05 -6.90
CA VAL A 16 -35.80 -7.97 -8.31
C VAL A 16 -35.62 -6.64 -9.07
N SER A 17 -34.89 -5.63 -8.61
CA SER A 17 -34.33 -4.70 -9.62
C SER A 17 -33.04 -3.99 -9.20
N SER A 18 -32.08 -4.04 -10.12
CA SER A 18 -30.98 -3.08 -10.30
C SER A 18 -31.45 -1.61 -10.37
N ASP A 19 -32.77 -1.37 -10.39
CA ASP A 19 -33.38 -0.12 -10.84
C ASP A 19 -33.78 0.82 -9.70
N ASN A 20 -33.43 0.52 -8.45
CA ASN A 20 -33.70 1.43 -7.34
C ASN A 20 -32.42 2.09 -6.78
N PRO A 21 -31.93 3.14 -7.45
CA PRO A 21 -30.73 3.87 -7.01
C PRO A 21 -30.86 4.46 -5.61
N THR A 22 -32.09 4.73 -5.16
CA THR A 22 -32.35 5.24 -3.81
C THR A 22 -32.03 4.19 -2.75
N ILE A 23 -32.30 2.90 -3.01
CA ILE A 23 -31.95 1.83 -2.08
C ILE A 23 -30.42 1.73 -1.94
N TYR A 24 -29.68 1.76 -3.05
CA TYR A 24 -28.21 1.75 -3.00
C TYR A 24 -27.65 2.97 -2.26
N ALA A 25 -28.22 4.15 -2.45
CA ALA A 25 -27.81 5.34 -1.71
C ALA A 25 -28.03 5.20 -0.19
N ILE A 26 -29.20 4.71 0.22
CA ILE A 26 -29.50 4.49 1.66
C ILE A 26 -28.53 3.44 2.23
N LEU A 27 -28.35 2.32 1.55
CA LEU A 27 -27.45 1.25 2.00
C LEU A 27 -26.00 1.73 2.04
N TYR A 28 -25.56 2.50 1.04
CA TYR A 28 -24.24 3.14 1.02
C TYR A 28 -24.02 3.96 2.30
N HIS A 29 -24.92 4.87 2.64
CA HIS A 29 -24.80 5.68 3.87
C HIS A 29 -24.79 4.83 5.14
N THR A 30 -25.52 3.71 5.16
CA THR A 30 -25.46 2.78 6.31
C THR A 30 -24.13 2.03 6.38
N SER A 31 -23.51 1.72 5.25
CA SER A 31 -22.24 0.99 5.15
C SER A 31 -20.98 1.82 5.46
N ILE A 32 -21.10 3.14 5.60
CA ILE A 32 -19.97 4.05 5.91
C ILE A 32 -19.23 3.59 7.18
N HIS A 33 -19.96 3.14 8.20
CA HIS A 33 -19.35 2.58 9.40
C HIS A 33 -19.24 1.05 9.26
N ILE A 34 -18.00 0.54 9.37
CA ILE A 34 -17.68 -0.88 9.18
C ILE A 34 -18.49 -1.81 10.11
N GLN A 35 -18.85 -1.34 11.31
CA GLN A 35 -19.69 -2.08 12.27
C GLN A 35 -21.07 -2.46 11.70
N ASN A 36 -21.58 -1.74 10.70
CA ASN A 36 -22.87 -2.05 10.09
C ASN A 36 -22.74 -3.13 9.00
N CYS A 37 -21.53 -3.56 8.62
CA CYS A 37 -21.33 -4.61 7.62
C CYS A 37 -21.90 -5.96 8.06
N VAL A 38 -22.05 -6.18 9.37
CA VAL A 38 -22.64 -7.41 9.94
C VAL A 38 -24.05 -7.70 9.40
N HIS A 39 -24.78 -6.66 9.00
CA HIS A 39 -26.13 -6.81 8.44
C HIS A 39 -26.12 -7.38 7.01
N PHE A 40 -25.00 -7.25 6.31
CA PHE A 40 -24.82 -7.71 4.94
C PHE A 40 -24.20 -9.10 4.89
N GLU A 41 -23.50 -9.52 5.94
CA GLU A 41 -22.94 -10.88 6.05
C GLU A 41 -24.02 -11.94 5.83
N ASN A 42 -23.72 -12.94 4.99
CA ASN A 42 -24.62 -14.04 4.65
C ASN A 42 -25.98 -13.64 4.06
N SER A 43 -26.13 -12.38 3.64
CA SER A 43 -27.35 -11.91 2.98
C SER A 43 -27.40 -12.41 1.53
N LYS A 44 -28.61 -12.70 1.04
CA LYS A 44 -28.83 -12.99 -0.40
C LYS A 44 -28.41 -11.82 -1.30
N PHE A 45 -28.32 -10.63 -0.72
CA PHE A 45 -27.86 -9.42 -1.37
C PHE A 45 -26.39 -9.52 -1.83
N LEU A 46 -25.48 -10.08 -1.03
CA LEU A 46 -24.08 -10.27 -1.46
C LEU A 46 -23.95 -11.26 -2.62
N ILE A 47 -24.78 -12.31 -2.63
CA ILE A 47 -24.84 -13.26 -3.75
C ILE A 47 -25.29 -12.53 -5.02
N HIS A 48 -26.34 -11.71 -4.90
CA HIS A 48 -26.83 -10.90 -6.02
C HIS A 48 -25.77 -9.91 -6.51
N PHE A 49 -25.05 -9.22 -5.61
CA PHE A 49 -23.95 -8.31 -5.98
C PHE A 49 -22.88 -9.01 -6.81
N LYS A 50 -22.53 -10.23 -6.40
CA LYS A 50 -21.56 -11.05 -7.12
C LYS A 50 -22.09 -11.41 -8.52
N GLN A 51 -23.38 -11.76 -8.65
CA GLN A 51 -24.00 -12.00 -9.96
C GLN A 51 -24.00 -10.77 -10.85
N LEU A 52 -24.35 -9.59 -10.32
CA LEU A 52 -24.37 -8.34 -11.09
C LEU A 52 -22.99 -7.99 -11.67
N ILE A 53 -21.92 -8.19 -10.90
CA ILE A 53 -20.54 -8.01 -11.38
C ILE A 53 -20.14 -9.02 -12.48
N HIS A 54 -20.83 -10.16 -12.60
CA HIS A 54 -20.57 -11.13 -13.67
C HIS A 54 -21.48 -10.95 -14.89
N GLU A 55 -22.71 -10.45 -14.70
CA GLU A 55 -23.77 -10.52 -15.72
C GLU A 55 -24.10 -9.18 -16.39
N ILE A 56 -24.03 -8.05 -15.68
CA ILE A 56 -24.43 -6.73 -16.21
C ILE A 56 -23.27 -6.06 -16.94
N ALA A 57 -23.50 -5.36 -18.05
CA ALA A 57 -22.47 -4.59 -18.76
C ALA A 57 -21.94 -3.40 -17.93
N ASP A 58 -20.66 -3.02 -18.09
CA ASP A 58 -20.05 -1.95 -17.27
C ASP A 58 -20.78 -0.61 -17.34
N SER A 59 -21.33 -0.27 -18.51
CA SER A 59 -22.12 0.96 -18.73
C SER A 59 -23.45 0.99 -17.97
N GLU A 60 -23.91 -0.15 -17.50
CA GLU A 60 -25.19 -0.32 -16.80
C GLU A 60 -25.00 -0.46 -15.28
N LEU A 61 -23.75 -0.53 -14.80
CA LEU A 61 -23.47 -0.60 -13.37
C LEU A 61 -23.66 0.78 -12.71
N ASP A 62 -24.55 0.83 -11.71
CA ASP A 62 -24.75 2.04 -10.92
C ASP A 62 -23.51 2.34 -10.07
N ILE A 63 -22.98 3.56 -10.14
CA ILE A 63 -21.83 3.98 -9.33
C ILE A 63 -22.09 3.86 -7.82
N ARG A 64 -23.33 4.02 -7.36
CA ARG A 64 -23.72 3.84 -5.94
C ARG A 64 -23.64 2.38 -5.54
N PHE A 65 -23.91 1.46 -6.46
CA PHE A 65 -23.72 0.03 -6.25
C PHE A 65 -22.24 -0.29 -6.04
N LEU A 66 -21.36 0.23 -6.91
CA LEU A 66 -19.90 0.04 -6.78
C LEU A 66 -19.38 0.66 -5.48
N ALA A 67 -19.80 1.88 -5.14
CA ALA A 67 -19.41 2.57 -3.92
C ALA A 67 -19.86 1.83 -2.65
N LEU A 68 -21.07 1.25 -2.65
CA LEU A 68 -21.55 0.39 -1.57
C LEU A 68 -20.68 -0.86 -1.43
N LEU A 69 -20.37 -1.54 -2.54
CA LEU A 69 -19.53 -2.73 -2.51
C LEU A 69 -18.13 -2.42 -1.95
N ILE A 70 -17.49 -1.33 -2.37
CA ILE A 70 -16.19 -0.88 -1.82
C ILE A 70 -16.27 -0.73 -0.29
N ASN A 71 -17.32 -0.09 0.23
CA ASN A 71 -17.48 0.07 1.68
C ASN A 71 -17.62 -1.27 2.41
N LEU A 72 -18.35 -2.23 1.82
CA LEU A 72 -18.59 -3.55 2.39
C LEU A 72 -17.32 -4.41 2.38
N LEU A 73 -16.46 -4.30 1.36
CA LEU A 73 -15.22 -5.08 1.25
C LEU A 73 -14.16 -4.71 2.28
N ARG A 74 -14.33 -3.60 3.00
CA ARG A 74 -13.53 -3.32 4.20
C ARG A 74 -13.77 -4.36 5.29
N CYS A 75 -14.91 -5.05 5.28
CA CYS A 75 -15.20 -6.16 6.17
C CYS A 75 -14.60 -7.48 5.63
N PHE A 76 -13.74 -8.12 6.43
CA PHE A 76 -13.01 -9.33 6.05
C PHE A 76 -13.91 -10.47 5.56
N THR A 77 -14.99 -10.77 6.29
CA THR A 77 -15.92 -11.87 5.98
C THR A 77 -16.59 -11.67 4.61
N ILE A 78 -16.94 -10.43 4.27
CA ILE A 78 -17.52 -10.06 2.98
C ILE A 78 -16.46 -10.14 1.89
N ALA A 79 -15.27 -9.60 2.11
CA ALA A 79 -14.16 -9.68 1.15
C ALA A 79 -13.81 -11.12 0.80
N GLN A 80 -13.68 -11.98 1.81
CA GLN A 80 -13.37 -13.39 1.66
C GLN A 80 -14.44 -14.14 0.85
N PHE A 81 -15.72 -13.83 1.04
CA PHE A 81 -16.81 -14.41 0.25
C PHE A 81 -16.82 -13.91 -1.20
N PHE A 82 -16.58 -12.62 -1.38
CA PHE A 82 -16.75 -11.94 -2.67
C PHE A 82 -15.60 -12.21 -3.63
N LEU A 83 -14.36 -12.06 -3.16
CA LEU A 83 -13.13 -12.11 -3.95
C LEU A 83 -12.55 -13.51 -4.10
N ASP A 84 -13.30 -14.40 -4.76
CA ASP A 84 -12.72 -15.64 -5.26
C ASP A 84 -11.92 -15.42 -6.56
N ILE A 85 -11.18 -16.45 -6.98
CA ILE A 85 -10.30 -16.41 -8.17
C ILE A 85 -11.08 -16.00 -9.43
N ASN A 86 -12.34 -16.45 -9.58
CA ASN A 86 -13.14 -16.15 -10.76
C ASN A 86 -13.60 -14.70 -10.78
N THR A 87 -14.10 -14.19 -9.66
CA THR A 87 -14.51 -12.77 -9.53
C THR A 87 -13.34 -11.84 -9.75
N ILE A 88 -12.15 -12.17 -9.25
CA ILE A 88 -10.93 -11.37 -9.50
C ILE A 88 -10.66 -11.30 -11.01
N GLY A 89 -10.65 -12.44 -11.71
CA GLY A 89 -10.42 -12.47 -13.16
C GLY A 89 -11.45 -11.67 -13.95
N VAL A 90 -12.73 -11.76 -13.58
CA VAL A 90 -13.81 -10.98 -14.21
C VAL A 90 -13.62 -9.48 -13.98
N ILE A 91 -13.33 -9.05 -12.76
CA ILE A 91 -13.14 -7.62 -12.46
C ILE A 91 -11.92 -7.08 -13.21
N LEU A 92 -10.80 -7.81 -13.27
CA LEU A 92 -9.62 -7.41 -14.04
C LEU A 92 -9.92 -7.29 -15.53
N SER A 93 -10.58 -8.29 -16.12
CA SER A 93 -10.95 -8.23 -17.54
C SER A 93 -11.84 -7.02 -17.84
N ARG A 94 -12.83 -6.76 -16.98
CA ARG A 94 -13.74 -5.64 -17.14
C ARG A 94 -13.03 -4.31 -16.94
N SER A 95 -12.20 -4.14 -15.92
CA SER A 95 -11.55 -2.86 -15.62
C SER A 95 -10.72 -2.31 -16.77
N PHE A 96 -10.13 -3.18 -17.60
CA PHE A 96 -9.30 -2.76 -18.73
C PHE A 96 -10.06 -2.59 -20.05
N HIS A 97 -11.25 -3.17 -20.16
CA HIS A 97 -12.12 -3.04 -21.34
C HIS A 97 -13.27 -2.05 -21.14
N ALA A 98 -13.52 -1.64 -19.90
CA ALA A 98 -14.62 -0.76 -19.56
C ALA A 98 -14.38 0.66 -20.11
N GLN A 99 -15.41 1.21 -20.76
CA GLN A 99 -15.42 2.62 -21.16
C GLN A 99 -15.66 3.55 -19.96
N LEU A 100 -16.22 3.03 -18.86
CA LEU A 100 -16.55 3.76 -17.64
C LEU A 100 -16.18 2.90 -16.42
N HIS A 101 -15.79 3.54 -15.32
CA HIS A 101 -15.59 2.90 -14.00
C HIS A 101 -14.41 1.93 -13.86
N GLY A 102 -13.45 1.88 -14.80
CA GLY A 102 -12.29 0.99 -14.73
C GLY A 102 -11.52 1.11 -13.40
N ALA A 103 -11.18 2.34 -12.99
CA ALA A 103 -10.54 2.60 -11.70
C ALA A 103 -11.41 2.18 -10.51
N THR A 104 -12.73 2.41 -10.57
CA THR A 104 -13.66 2.00 -9.50
C THR A 104 -13.75 0.47 -9.37
N LEU A 105 -13.69 -0.25 -10.49
CA LEU A 105 -13.64 -1.71 -10.50
C LEU A 105 -12.34 -2.24 -9.89
N LEU A 106 -11.18 -1.64 -10.23
CA LEU A 106 -9.93 -1.98 -9.55
C LEU A 106 -9.95 -1.63 -8.08
N LYS A 107 -10.62 -0.53 -7.69
CA LYS A 107 -10.80 -0.14 -6.29
C LYS A 107 -11.55 -1.18 -5.45
N ILE A 108 -12.47 -1.93 -6.06
CA ILE A 108 -13.12 -3.08 -5.41
C ILE A 108 -12.07 -4.14 -5.07
N LEU A 109 -11.17 -4.45 -6.01
CA LEU A 109 -10.09 -5.42 -5.78
C LEU A 109 -9.12 -4.92 -4.71
N SER A 110 -8.54 -3.72 -4.87
CA SER A 110 -7.56 -3.17 -3.93
C SER A 110 -8.11 -3.13 -2.50
N THR A 111 -9.35 -2.68 -2.33
CA THR A 111 -9.99 -2.59 -1.02
C THR A 111 -10.13 -3.95 -0.34
N GLY A 112 -10.58 -4.98 -1.05
CA GLY A 112 -10.75 -6.30 -0.45
C GLY A 112 -9.43 -7.08 -0.32
N LEU A 113 -8.45 -6.83 -1.18
CA LEU A 113 -7.12 -7.45 -1.11
C LEU A 113 -6.25 -6.87 0.01
N ASN A 114 -6.60 -5.72 0.59
CA ASN A 114 -5.97 -5.26 1.84
C ASN A 114 -6.06 -6.29 2.98
N HIS A 115 -7.03 -7.22 2.93
CA HIS A 115 -7.04 -8.39 3.80
C HIS A 115 -6.08 -9.44 3.27
N LYS A 116 -4.93 -9.63 3.95
CA LYS A 116 -3.85 -10.54 3.54
C LYS A 116 -4.29 -11.95 3.14
N ASP A 117 -5.33 -12.51 3.77
CA ASP A 117 -5.86 -13.83 3.43
C ASP A 117 -6.56 -13.87 2.05
N CYS A 118 -7.13 -12.75 1.59
CA CYS A 118 -7.76 -12.64 0.28
C CYS A 118 -6.72 -12.63 -0.86
N CYS A 119 -5.50 -12.14 -0.61
CA CYS A 119 -4.40 -12.14 -1.58
C CYS A 119 -4.05 -13.55 -2.10
N ARG A 120 -4.36 -14.61 -1.35
CA ARG A 120 -4.16 -16.00 -1.79
C ARG A 120 -4.93 -16.36 -3.06
N ASN A 121 -6.00 -15.62 -3.36
CA ASN A 121 -6.81 -15.80 -4.57
C ASN A 121 -6.22 -15.05 -5.78
N LEU A 122 -5.30 -14.11 -5.57
CA LEU A 122 -4.52 -13.51 -6.65
C LEU A 122 -3.44 -14.50 -7.10
N LYS A 123 -3.40 -14.83 -8.39
CA LYS A 123 -2.49 -15.82 -8.98
C LYS A 123 -1.46 -15.13 -9.87
N SER A 124 -0.38 -15.82 -10.20
CA SER A 124 0.71 -15.29 -11.02
C SER A 124 0.23 -14.70 -12.37
N HIS A 125 -0.73 -15.34 -13.03
CA HIS A 125 -1.31 -14.81 -14.27
C HIS A 125 -2.09 -13.49 -14.07
N HIS A 126 -2.78 -13.32 -12.94
CA HIS A 126 -3.43 -12.04 -12.62
C HIS A 126 -2.37 -10.94 -12.43
N ILE A 127 -1.26 -11.26 -11.75
CA ILE A 127 -0.16 -10.33 -11.54
C ILE A 127 0.47 -9.93 -12.88
N GLN A 128 0.69 -10.89 -13.78
CA GLN A 128 1.19 -10.59 -15.13
C GLN A 128 0.26 -9.64 -15.88
N ILE A 129 -1.05 -9.88 -15.84
CA ILE A 129 -2.04 -8.98 -16.47
C ILE A 129 -1.92 -7.56 -15.92
N LEU A 130 -1.77 -7.39 -14.59
CA LEU A 130 -1.63 -6.08 -13.97
C LEU A 130 -0.38 -5.34 -14.48
N ILE A 131 0.76 -6.02 -14.56
CA ILE A 131 2.04 -5.45 -15.02
C ILE A 131 1.98 -5.08 -16.50
N ASP A 132 1.37 -5.93 -17.32
CA ASP A 132 1.22 -5.66 -18.76
C ASP A 132 0.39 -4.40 -18.99
N HIS A 133 -0.65 -4.18 -18.17
CA HIS A 133 -1.48 -2.97 -18.26
C HIS A 133 -0.79 -1.72 -17.70
N LEU A 134 0.04 -1.85 -16.65
CA LEU A 134 0.81 -0.73 -16.13
C LEU A 134 1.69 -0.08 -17.20
N SER A 135 2.34 -0.89 -18.05
CA SER A 135 3.31 -0.43 -19.05
C SER A 135 2.72 0.50 -20.12
N GLY A 136 1.39 0.51 -20.29
CA GLY A 136 0.67 1.39 -21.22
C GLY A 136 -0.40 2.27 -20.57
N CYS A 137 -0.47 2.29 -19.23
CA CYS A 137 -1.50 3.00 -18.51
C CYS A 137 -1.20 4.51 -18.48
N MET A 138 -2.10 5.31 -19.03
CA MET A 138 -2.03 6.79 -18.98
C MET A 138 -3.01 7.40 -17.98
N ASP A 139 -3.94 6.59 -17.47
CA ASP A 139 -4.94 7.00 -16.49
C ASP A 139 -4.37 6.86 -15.08
N LYS A 140 -4.16 7.99 -14.40
CA LYS A 140 -3.56 8.04 -13.06
C LYS A 140 -4.43 7.33 -12.02
N ASP A 141 -5.75 7.47 -12.08
CA ASP A 141 -6.67 6.81 -11.14
C ASP A 141 -6.60 5.29 -11.28
N LEU A 142 -6.53 4.81 -12.53
CA LEU A 142 -6.37 3.38 -12.82
C LEU A 142 -5.00 2.89 -12.33
N MET A 143 -3.94 3.67 -12.57
CA MET A 143 -2.57 3.35 -12.17
C MET A 143 -2.42 3.23 -10.65
N ILE A 144 -3.03 4.15 -9.88
CA ILE A 144 -3.06 4.08 -8.42
C ILE A 144 -3.64 2.73 -7.96
N GLU A 145 -4.82 2.36 -8.49
CA GLU A 145 -5.48 1.13 -8.06
C GLU A 145 -4.75 -0.14 -8.54
N LEU A 146 -4.08 -0.09 -9.71
CA LEU A 146 -3.17 -1.15 -10.16
C LEU A 146 -2.03 -1.36 -9.17
N PHE A 147 -1.34 -0.29 -8.78
CA PHE A 147 -0.25 -0.38 -7.81
C PHE A 147 -0.76 -0.87 -6.46
N ARG A 148 -1.90 -0.38 -5.97
CA ARG A 148 -2.50 -0.90 -4.71
C ARG A 148 -2.68 -2.41 -4.72
N ILE A 149 -3.18 -2.95 -5.83
CA ILE A 149 -3.37 -4.41 -5.97
C ILE A 149 -2.01 -5.12 -5.96
N ILE A 150 -1.04 -4.63 -6.73
CA ILE A 150 0.29 -5.24 -6.80
C ILE A 150 0.99 -5.16 -5.44
N ASN A 151 0.94 -4.01 -4.78
CA ASN A 151 1.53 -3.74 -3.48
C ASN A 151 0.89 -4.59 -2.36
N SER A 152 -0.36 -5.02 -2.52
CA SER A 152 -1.03 -5.92 -1.56
C SER A 152 -0.53 -7.37 -1.59
N VAL A 153 0.21 -7.75 -2.64
CA VAL A 153 0.69 -9.13 -2.81
C VAL A 153 1.82 -9.40 -1.82
N HIS A 154 1.76 -10.55 -1.16
CA HIS A 154 2.90 -11.02 -0.37
C HIS A 154 3.92 -11.69 -1.30
N TYR A 155 5.10 -11.10 -1.37
CA TYR A 155 6.25 -11.56 -2.14
C TYR A 155 7.19 -12.35 -1.21
N PRO A 156 7.06 -13.69 -1.10
CA PRO A 156 8.01 -14.46 -0.31
C PRO A 156 9.38 -14.40 -1.00
N GLU A 157 10.46 -14.23 -0.21
CA GLU A 157 11.84 -14.10 -0.70
C GLU A 157 12.28 -15.24 -1.65
N SER A 158 11.62 -16.40 -1.59
CA SER A 158 11.89 -17.56 -2.45
C SER A 158 11.30 -17.46 -3.86
N ASN A 159 10.32 -16.59 -4.09
CA ASN A 159 9.65 -16.45 -5.38
C ASN A 159 10.04 -15.13 -6.02
N THR A 160 10.83 -15.20 -7.08
CA THR A 160 11.08 -14.05 -7.95
C THR A 160 9.90 -13.86 -8.88
N TYR A 161 9.33 -12.65 -8.90
CA TYR A 161 8.34 -12.30 -9.90
C TYR A 161 9.02 -11.70 -11.14
N PRO A 162 8.50 -11.93 -12.36
CA PRO A 162 9.17 -11.50 -13.60
C PRO A 162 9.47 -10.00 -13.67
N PHE A 163 8.66 -9.17 -13.00
CA PHE A 163 8.83 -7.72 -13.02
C PHE A 163 9.97 -7.22 -12.12
N GLU A 164 10.37 -7.96 -11.10
CA GLU A 164 11.46 -7.54 -10.19
C GLU A 164 12.78 -7.37 -10.95
N SER A 165 13.02 -8.23 -11.95
CA SER A 165 14.19 -8.15 -12.82
C SER A 165 13.97 -7.25 -14.05
N SER A 166 12.74 -6.77 -14.29
CA SER A 166 12.42 -5.98 -15.48
C SER A 166 13.11 -4.62 -15.44
N PHE A 167 13.99 -4.38 -16.40
CA PHE A 167 14.68 -3.10 -16.54
C PHE A 167 13.69 -1.96 -16.84
N ASP A 168 12.69 -2.22 -17.69
CA ASP A 168 11.70 -1.21 -18.09
C ASP A 168 10.84 -0.76 -16.91
N VAL A 169 10.48 -1.67 -16.00
CA VAL A 169 9.73 -1.34 -14.78
C VAL A 169 10.58 -0.45 -13.87
N LYS A 170 11.86 -0.79 -13.67
CA LYS A 170 12.77 0.02 -12.85
C LYS A 170 12.95 1.43 -13.42
N VAL A 171 13.13 1.54 -14.73
CA VAL A 171 13.25 2.83 -15.43
C VAL A 171 11.95 3.63 -15.30
N PHE A 172 10.80 3.01 -15.49
CA PHE A 172 9.50 3.65 -15.33
C PHE A 172 9.32 4.25 -13.93
N LEU A 173 9.64 3.48 -12.88
CA LEU A 173 9.53 3.96 -11.50
C LEU A 173 10.48 5.13 -11.23
N LEU A 174 11.74 4.98 -11.63
CA LEU A 174 12.72 6.04 -11.44
C LEU A 174 12.30 7.34 -12.15
N GLN A 175 11.81 7.26 -13.38
CA GLN A 175 11.35 8.44 -14.13
C GLN A 175 10.17 9.15 -13.46
N ASN A 176 9.21 8.40 -12.93
CA ASN A 176 8.08 9.00 -12.21
C ASN A 176 8.53 9.60 -10.86
N ILE A 177 9.37 8.90 -10.11
CA ILE A 177 9.90 9.38 -8.82
C ILE A 177 10.78 10.62 -9.01
N LEU A 178 11.56 10.72 -10.09
CA LEU A 178 12.33 11.93 -10.43
C LEU A 178 11.44 13.17 -10.59
N CYS A 179 10.21 12.98 -11.07
CA CYS A 179 9.21 14.04 -11.25
C CYS A 179 8.14 14.03 -10.16
N TYR A 180 8.45 13.56 -8.94
CA TYR A 180 7.46 13.35 -7.87
C TYR A 180 6.63 14.59 -7.52
N GLN A 181 7.17 15.79 -7.72
CA GLN A 181 6.48 17.06 -7.47
C GLN A 181 5.27 17.29 -8.39
N GLU A 182 5.20 16.59 -9.52
CA GLU A 182 4.09 16.63 -10.48
C GLU A 182 3.07 15.50 -10.26
N LEU A 183 3.33 14.62 -9.30
CA LEU A 183 2.49 13.48 -8.99
C LEU A 183 1.49 13.81 -7.89
N GLU A 184 0.33 13.16 -7.98
CA GLU A 184 -0.63 13.14 -6.88
C GLU A 184 -0.06 12.31 -5.73
N GLU A 185 -0.34 12.70 -4.48
CA GLU A 185 0.23 12.07 -3.29
C GLU A 185 -0.08 10.57 -3.23
N ASP A 186 -1.32 10.18 -3.54
CA ASP A 186 -1.74 8.78 -3.61
C ASP A 186 -0.86 7.99 -4.59
N LEU A 187 -0.63 8.51 -5.80
CA LEU A 187 0.20 7.82 -6.79
C LEU A 187 1.67 7.77 -6.36
N LEU A 188 2.20 8.87 -5.81
CA LEU A 188 3.56 8.91 -5.32
C LEU A 188 3.79 7.86 -4.21
N LEU A 189 2.86 7.75 -3.27
CA LEU A 189 2.97 6.78 -2.19
C LEU A 189 2.99 5.35 -2.73
N GLU A 190 2.08 5.02 -3.65
CA GLU A 190 2.02 3.69 -4.26
C GLU A 190 3.31 3.33 -5.04
N LEU A 191 3.93 4.32 -5.70
CA LEU A 191 5.22 4.14 -6.40
C LEU A 191 6.39 3.90 -5.43
N ILE A 192 6.40 4.58 -4.28
CA ILE A 192 7.40 4.38 -3.24
C ILE A 192 7.25 2.99 -2.63
N ILE A 193 6.04 2.57 -2.27
CA ILE A 193 5.77 1.22 -1.75
C ILE A 193 6.26 0.16 -2.76
N PHE A 194 5.91 0.33 -4.03
CA PHE A 194 6.30 -0.62 -5.06
C PHE A 194 7.82 -0.65 -5.30
N THR A 195 8.49 0.50 -5.15
CA THR A 195 9.95 0.57 -5.20
C THR A 195 10.58 -0.20 -4.03
N GLY A 196 10.01 -0.12 -2.82
CA GLY A 196 10.41 -0.95 -1.68
C GLY A 196 10.29 -2.45 -2.00
N ILE A 197 9.17 -2.88 -2.60
CA ILE A 197 8.97 -4.28 -3.02
C ILE A 197 10.04 -4.73 -4.02
N ILE A 198 10.29 -3.93 -5.06
CA ILE A 198 11.29 -4.29 -6.07
C ILE A 198 12.72 -4.25 -5.50
N ALA A 199 13.01 -3.35 -4.56
CA ALA A 199 14.32 -3.23 -3.91
C ALA A 199 14.66 -4.40 -2.96
N ILE A 200 13.71 -5.31 -2.68
CA ILE A 200 14.03 -6.62 -2.07
C ILE A 200 15.02 -7.37 -2.96
N ASN A 201 14.91 -7.24 -4.29
CA ASN A 201 15.87 -7.80 -5.21
C ASN A 201 17.17 -6.97 -5.24
N HIS A 202 18.30 -7.66 -5.08
CA HIS A 202 19.63 -7.06 -5.06
C HIS A 202 19.96 -6.23 -6.32
N GLU A 203 19.64 -6.73 -7.53
CA GLU A 203 19.95 -6.00 -8.77
C GLU A 203 19.18 -4.69 -8.87
N SER A 204 17.96 -4.68 -8.37
CA SER A 204 17.10 -3.51 -8.38
C SER A 204 17.52 -2.48 -7.34
N ALA A 205 17.90 -2.90 -6.14
CA ALA A 205 18.51 -2.03 -5.13
C ALA A 205 19.76 -1.33 -5.67
N VAL A 206 20.65 -2.08 -6.34
CA VAL A 206 21.85 -1.53 -6.98
C VAL A 206 21.49 -0.53 -8.09
N PHE A 207 20.46 -0.81 -8.88
CA PHE A 207 19.98 0.11 -9.92
C PHE A 207 19.55 1.44 -9.33
N PHE A 208 18.62 1.44 -8.36
CA PHE A 208 18.11 2.68 -7.77
C PHE A 208 19.22 3.49 -7.09
N TYR A 209 20.17 2.82 -6.44
CA TYR A 209 21.33 3.49 -5.86
C TYR A 209 22.18 4.20 -6.94
N LYS A 210 22.59 3.47 -7.99
CA LYS A 210 23.47 4.00 -9.04
C LYS A 210 22.85 5.13 -9.84
N GLU A 211 21.54 5.08 -10.04
CA GLU A 211 20.80 6.13 -10.75
C GLU A 211 20.47 7.35 -9.86
N GLY A 212 20.97 7.37 -8.61
CA GLY A 212 20.86 8.54 -7.73
C GLY A 212 19.50 8.68 -7.05
N ALA A 213 18.67 7.63 -7.01
CA ALA A 213 17.34 7.68 -6.41
C ALA A 213 17.37 8.01 -4.90
N VAL A 214 18.47 7.69 -4.22
CA VAL A 214 18.68 7.98 -2.79
C VAL A 214 18.45 9.45 -2.47
N ASN A 215 19.00 10.37 -3.26
CA ASN A 215 18.84 11.81 -3.00
C ASN A 215 17.39 12.27 -3.19
N ILE A 216 16.66 11.61 -4.09
CA ILE A 216 15.24 11.88 -4.32
C ILE A 216 14.43 11.41 -3.10
N PHE A 217 14.69 10.20 -2.60
CA PHE A 217 14.03 9.70 -1.40
C PHE A 217 14.30 10.57 -0.17
N ILE A 218 15.53 11.08 0.00
CA ILE A 218 15.84 12.05 1.07
C ILE A 218 15.04 13.34 0.87
N ALA A 219 14.92 13.84 -0.36
CA ALA A 219 14.14 15.04 -0.64
C ALA A 219 12.64 14.84 -0.31
N ILE A 220 12.07 13.71 -0.74
CA ILE A 220 10.67 13.35 -0.43
C ILE A 220 10.48 13.20 1.09
N LEU A 221 11.41 12.53 1.78
CA LEU A 221 11.34 12.34 3.23
C LEU A 221 11.32 13.67 3.98
N ARG A 222 12.13 14.66 3.55
CA ARG A 222 12.13 16.00 4.14
C ARG A 222 10.82 16.73 3.92
N GLU A 223 10.25 16.61 2.72
CA GLU A 223 9.00 17.29 2.37
C GLU A 223 7.79 16.65 3.07
N LYS A 224 7.81 15.32 3.22
CA LYS A 224 6.70 14.50 3.75
C LYS A 224 6.94 14.01 5.18
N GLN A 225 7.80 14.67 5.95
CA GLN A 225 8.17 14.26 7.32
C GLN A 225 6.99 14.22 8.32
N GLU A 226 5.87 14.88 8.01
CA GLU A 226 4.66 14.88 8.84
C GLU A 226 3.69 13.73 8.48
N ASP A 227 3.97 12.97 7.42
CA ASP A 227 3.19 11.82 6.99
C ASP A 227 3.92 10.52 7.31
N ASP A 228 3.50 9.88 8.40
CA ASP A 228 4.05 8.62 8.90
C ASP A 228 4.16 7.54 7.82
N GLU A 229 3.23 7.48 6.85
CA GLU A 229 3.25 6.44 5.84
C GLU A 229 4.38 6.69 4.84
N PHE A 230 4.60 7.93 4.39
CA PHE A 230 5.77 8.26 3.57
C PHE A 230 7.07 7.99 4.31
N VAL A 231 7.17 8.40 5.58
CA VAL A 231 8.37 8.16 6.40
C VAL A 231 8.63 6.66 6.53
N LEU A 232 7.61 5.86 6.86
CA LEU A 232 7.72 4.42 7.00
C LEU A 232 8.23 3.75 5.71
N GLN A 233 7.62 4.07 4.57
CA GLN A 233 7.97 3.41 3.31
C GLN A 233 9.37 3.80 2.82
N ILE A 234 9.79 5.06 3.02
CA ILE A 234 11.15 5.50 2.67
C ILE A 234 12.19 4.87 3.60
N ILE A 235 11.92 4.78 4.89
CA ILE A 235 12.82 4.12 5.84
C ILE A 235 12.95 2.62 5.53
N TYR A 236 11.87 1.98 5.12
CA TYR A 236 11.93 0.60 4.64
C TYR A 236 12.84 0.45 3.40
N ILE A 237 12.77 1.38 2.44
CA ILE A 237 13.70 1.40 1.29
C ILE A 237 15.15 1.56 1.77
N PHE A 238 15.44 2.50 2.67
CA PHE A 238 16.79 2.69 3.20
C PHE A 238 17.32 1.47 3.94
N TYR A 239 16.48 0.80 4.73
CA TYR A 239 16.79 -0.48 5.34
C TYR A 239 17.19 -1.53 4.29
N LEU A 240 16.40 -1.69 3.22
CA LEU A 240 16.72 -2.63 2.14
C LEU A 240 18.03 -2.30 1.44
N LEU A 241 18.30 -1.02 1.18
CA LEU A 241 19.55 -0.60 0.56
C LEU A 241 20.77 -0.84 1.47
N LEU A 242 20.61 -0.74 2.79
CA LEU A 242 21.66 -1.09 3.77
C LEU A 242 21.82 -2.61 3.94
N TYR A 243 20.77 -3.38 3.71
CA TYR A 243 20.79 -4.83 3.76
C TYR A 243 21.64 -5.43 2.64
N HIS A 244 21.58 -4.86 1.43
CA HIS A 244 22.36 -5.33 0.28
C HIS A 244 23.82 -4.90 0.36
N SER A 245 24.75 -5.87 0.34
CA SER A 245 26.19 -5.61 0.47
C SER A 245 26.77 -4.68 -0.60
N ALA A 246 26.20 -4.66 -1.81
CA ALA A 246 26.70 -3.86 -2.93
C ALA A 246 26.40 -2.35 -2.80
N THR A 247 25.41 -1.98 -2.00
CA THR A 247 24.99 -0.58 -1.77
C THR A 247 25.37 -0.09 -0.37
N LYS A 248 25.52 -1.03 0.58
CA LYS A 248 25.81 -0.80 1.99
C LYS A 248 26.99 0.16 2.23
N ASP A 249 28.18 -0.14 1.71
CA ASP A 249 29.38 0.66 1.98
C ASP A 249 29.22 2.10 1.49
N SER A 250 28.68 2.28 0.29
CA SER A 250 28.52 3.62 -0.27
C SER A 250 27.43 4.43 0.45
N ILE A 251 26.38 3.78 0.96
CA ILE A 251 25.36 4.49 1.75
C ILE A 251 25.92 5.00 3.07
N ILE A 252 26.83 4.26 3.69
CA ILE A 252 27.43 4.64 4.98
C ILE A 252 28.31 5.88 4.86
N TYR A 253 29.10 5.94 3.79
CA TYR A 253 30.12 6.97 3.63
C TYR A 253 29.69 8.14 2.73
N ASP A 254 28.83 7.90 1.75
CA ASP A 254 28.48 8.89 0.71
C ASP A 254 27.06 9.46 0.85
N SER A 255 26.32 9.11 1.92
CA SER A 255 24.94 9.54 2.09
C SER A 255 24.62 10.06 3.50
N GLN A 256 23.51 10.81 3.59
CA GLN A 256 22.96 11.30 4.87
C GLN A 256 22.01 10.29 5.53
N ILE A 257 21.80 9.12 4.92
CA ILE A 257 20.86 8.09 5.39
C ILE A 257 21.12 7.68 6.85
N PRO A 258 22.37 7.40 7.28
CA PRO A 258 22.61 7.01 8.68
C PRO A 258 22.12 8.05 9.71
N SER A 259 22.27 9.34 9.41
CA SER A 259 21.77 10.42 10.28
C SER A 259 20.25 10.39 10.37
N TYR A 260 19.56 10.28 9.23
CA TYR A 260 18.09 10.22 9.19
C TYR A 260 17.54 9.02 9.97
N ILE A 261 18.14 7.85 9.77
CA ILE A 261 17.73 6.63 10.48
C ILE A 261 17.94 6.79 12.00
N ASN A 262 19.04 7.41 12.40
CA ASN A 262 19.32 7.65 13.81
C ASN A 262 18.32 8.61 14.46
N GLU A 263 17.92 9.68 13.77
CA GLU A 263 16.87 10.60 14.22
C GLU A 263 15.52 9.90 14.42
N LEU A 264 15.21 8.91 13.58
CA LEU A 264 13.95 8.14 13.61
C LEU A 264 14.00 6.91 14.51
N MET A 265 15.08 6.69 15.27
CA MET A 265 15.23 5.53 16.16
C MET A 265 14.14 5.45 17.24
N ASN A 266 13.66 6.60 17.69
CA ASN A 266 12.68 6.72 18.78
C ASN A 266 11.37 7.36 18.31
N ASP A 267 11.04 7.19 17.03
CA ASP A 267 9.81 7.69 16.43
C ASP A 267 8.57 7.13 17.16
N PRO A 268 7.51 7.94 17.39
CA PRO A 268 6.28 7.47 18.05
C PRO A 268 5.60 6.31 17.31
N ASN A 269 5.78 6.21 15.99
CA ASN A 269 5.30 5.08 15.21
C ASN A 269 6.23 3.87 15.43
N MET A 270 5.66 2.81 15.99
CA MET A 270 6.41 1.59 16.32
C MET A 270 7.02 0.90 15.10
N LEU A 271 6.41 1.02 13.92
CA LEU A 271 6.95 0.41 12.70
C LEU A 271 8.17 1.20 12.20
N ILE A 272 8.09 2.54 12.21
CA ILE A 272 9.20 3.42 11.83
C ILE A 272 10.39 3.17 12.77
N SER A 273 10.17 3.25 14.09
CA SER A 273 11.22 2.97 15.06
C SER A 273 11.77 1.55 14.96
N SER A 274 10.94 0.54 14.65
CA SER A 274 11.41 -0.83 14.43
C SER A 274 12.34 -0.94 13.23
N TYR A 275 11.93 -0.43 12.05
CA TYR A 275 12.78 -0.49 10.85
C TYR A 275 14.05 0.35 10.99
N SER A 276 13.95 1.51 11.64
CA SER A 276 15.12 2.33 11.96
C SER A 276 16.10 1.56 12.83
N ASN A 277 15.63 0.89 13.89
CA ASN A 277 16.50 0.11 14.76
C ASN A 277 17.15 -1.08 14.05
N GLU A 278 16.42 -1.78 13.18
CA GLU A 278 16.99 -2.87 12.36
C GLU A 278 18.08 -2.33 11.42
N ALA A 279 17.85 -1.19 10.77
CA ALA A 279 18.85 -0.55 9.93
C ALA A 279 20.08 -0.07 10.72
N LEU A 280 19.89 0.49 11.92
CA LEU A 280 21.00 0.85 12.82
C LEU A 280 21.79 -0.38 13.26
N ASN A 281 21.15 -1.53 13.49
CA ASN A 281 21.85 -2.76 13.83
C ASN A 281 22.74 -3.25 12.67
N LEU A 282 22.28 -3.09 11.42
CA LEU A 282 23.10 -3.37 10.25
C LEU A 282 24.33 -2.45 10.17
N LEU A 283 24.17 -1.17 10.52
CA LEU A 283 25.27 -0.19 10.59
C LEU A 283 26.25 -0.47 11.73
N PHE A 284 25.73 -0.82 12.91
CA PHE A 284 26.52 -1.14 14.11
C PHE A 284 27.54 -2.25 13.84
N CYS A 285 27.19 -3.23 13.00
CA CYS A 285 28.06 -4.36 12.69
C CYS A 285 29.21 -4.04 11.72
N LEU A 286 29.26 -2.83 11.15
CA LEU A 286 30.16 -2.50 10.04
C LEU A 286 31.24 -1.49 10.39
N ASP A 287 30.87 -0.47 11.16
CA ASP A 287 31.70 0.69 11.39
C ASP A 287 31.70 1.03 12.89
N SER A 288 32.89 1.04 13.48
CA SER A 288 33.06 1.26 14.92
C SER A 288 32.67 2.67 15.36
N ASP A 289 32.79 3.67 14.48
CA ASP A 289 32.48 5.05 14.80
C ASP A 289 30.96 5.24 14.84
N TYR A 290 30.24 4.68 13.86
CA TYR A 290 28.78 4.61 13.90
C TYR A 290 28.28 3.78 15.07
N ALA A 291 28.93 2.65 15.39
CA ALA A 291 28.56 1.84 16.54
C ALA A 291 28.63 2.65 17.85
N ASN A 292 29.70 3.45 18.03
CA ASN A 292 29.84 4.33 19.20
C ASN A 292 28.77 5.44 19.21
N GLN A 293 28.47 6.05 18.06
CA GLN A 293 27.42 7.07 17.94
C GLN A 293 26.05 6.49 18.33
N ILE A 294 25.68 5.34 17.78
CA ILE A 294 24.40 4.65 18.06
C ILE A 294 24.29 4.32 19.56
N VAL A 295 25.37 3.81 20.17
CA VAL A 295 25.38 3.51 21.62
C VAL A 295 25.19 4.77 22.45
N ASN A 296 25.89 5.86 22.10
CA ASN A 296 25.75 7.13 22.80
C ASN A 296 24.34 7.70 22.68
N GLU A 297 23.74 7.66 21.49
CA GLU A 297 22.37 8.13 21.26
C GLU A 297 21.34 7.31 22.03
N ARG A 298 21.48 5.97 22.03
CA ARG A 298 20.63 5.09 22.85
C ARG A 298 20.77 5.38 24.34
N PHE A 299 22.00 5.63 24.81
CA PHE A 299 22.26 6.01 26.20
C PHE A 299 21.63 7.36 26.54
N ASN A 300 21.84 8.37 25.70
CA ASN A 300 21.31 9.72 25.90
C ASN A 300 19.79 9.72 25.94
N TRP A 301 19.16 8.98 25.03
CA TRP A 301 17.70 8.86 25.02
C TRP A 301 17.20 8.16 26.28
N TYR A 302 17.75 7.00 26.65
CA TYR A 302 17.30 6.22 27.81
C TYR A 302 17.42 7.03 29.11
N ASN A 303 18.47 7.83 29.22
CA ASN A 303 18.76 8.64 30.40
C ASN A 303 18.34 10.11 30.26
N PHE A 304 17.53 10.48 29.26
CA PHE A 304 17.28 11.89 28.92
C PHE A 304 16.79 12.71 30.13
N GLN A 305 15.83 12.18 30.90
CA GLN A 305 15.32 12.84 32.12
C GLN A 305 16.40 13.02 33.21
N TRP A 306 17.30 12.04 33.34
CA TRP A 306 18.40 12.10 34.30
C TRP A 306 19.48 13.10 33.86
N LEU A 307 19.82 13.11 32.57
CA LEU A 307 20.78 14.04 31.99
C LEU A 307 20.29 15.50 32.12
N ASP A 308 19.02 15.76 31.84
CA ASP A 308 18.40 17.08 32.04
C ASP A 308 18.48 17.51 33.51
N SER A 309 18.18 16.59 34.44
CA SER A 309 18.22 16.87 35.88
C SER A 309 19.62 17.23 36.38
N ILE A 310 20.69 16.66 35.80
CA ILE A 310 22.08 17.00 36.12
C ILE A 310 22.46 18.35 35.51
N ALA A 311 22.08 18.59 34.25
CA ALA A 311 22.37 19.85 33.57
C ALA A 311 21.71 21.07 34.24
N GLU A 312 20.58 20.88 34.92
CA GLU A 312 19.93 21.90 35.75
C GLU A 312 20.65 22.14 37.09
N GLN A 313 21.36 21.16 37.65
CA GLN A 313 22.12 21.31 38.90
C GLN A 313 23.45 22.03 38.72
N ASP A 314 24.02 22.00 37.51
CA ASP A 314 25.27 22.67 37.15
C ASP A 314 25.07 24.12 36.65
N LYS A 315 23.83 24.64 36.65
CA LYS A 315 23.48 26.04 36.36
C LYS A 315 23.31 26.87 37.64
#